data_AF-A0A937ZRC7-F1
#
_entry.id   AF-A0A937ZRC7-F1
#
_cell.length_a   1.000
_cell.length_b   1.000
_cell.length_c   1.000
_cell.angle_alpha   90.00
_cell.angle_beta   90.00
_cell.angle_gamma   90.00
#
_symmetry.space_group_name_H-M   'P 1'
#
loop_
_entity.id
_entity.type
_entity.pdbx_description
1 polymer ?
#
loop_
_entity_poly.entity_id
_entity_poly.type
_entity_poly.pdbx_seq_one_letter_code
_entity_poly.pdbx_strand_id
1 'polypeptide(L)' 'LPIDREFPLDRGPAALEHMRANRHFGKIVLAV' A
#
# COMPACT_ATOMS: atom_id res chain seq x y z
N LEU A 1 0.53 10.20 -10.24
CA LEU A 1 1.50 9.95 -9.14
C LEU A 1 2.08 8.56 -9.34
N PRO A 2 3.37 8.34 -9.03
CA PRO A 2 3.97 7.01 -9.13
C PRO A 2 3.29 6.02 -8.18
N ILE A 3 3.19 4.76 -8.60
CA ILE A 3 2.87 3.64 -7.71
C ILE A 3 4.15 3.31 -6.96
N ASP A 4 4.04 3.26 -5.64
CA ASP A 4 5.18 3.01 -4.77
C ASP A 4 5.24 1.53 -4.36
N ARG A 5 4.09 0.94 -4.05
CA ARG A 5 4.00 -0.47 -3.67
C ARG A 5 2.60 -1.03 -3.93
N GLU A 6 2.57 -2.32 -4.20
CA GLU A 6 1.37 -3.12 -4.37
C GLU A 6 1.23 -4.11 -3.23
N PHE A 7 0.00 -4.31 -2.76
CA PHE A 7 -0.36 -5.35 -1.80
C PHE A 7 -1.48 -6.22 -2.40
N PRO A 8 -1.49 -7.53 -2.12
CA PRO A 8 -2.66 -8.36 -2.37
C PRO A 8 -3.90 -7.79 -1.65
N LEU A 9 -5.07 -7.93 -2.27
CA LEU A 9 -6.33 -7.39 -1.73
C LEU A 9 -6.66 -7.94 -0.34
N ASP A 10 -6.36 -9.22 -0.08
CA ASP A 10 -6.52 -9.87 1.21
C ASP A 10 -5.55 -9.37 2.29
N ARG A 11 -4.53 -8.59 1.90
CA ARG A 11 -3.54 -7.95 2.78
C ARG A 11 -3.81 -6.46 3.01
N GLY A 12 -5.03 -5.99 2.78
CA GLY A 12 -5.45 -4.61 3.07
C GLY A 12 -5.00 -4.04 4.44
N PRO A 13 -5.12 -4.80 5.55
CA PRO A 13 -4.63 -4.33 6.85
C PRO A 13 -3.12 -4.04 6.88
N ALA A 14 -2.31 -4.85 6.19
CA ALA A 14 -0.86 -4.63 6.10
C ALA A 14 -0.53 -3.39 5.25
N ALA A 15 -1.30 -3.14 4.18
CA ALA A 15 -1.18 -1.93 3.38
C ALA A 15 -1.50 -0.68 4.24
N LEU A 16 -2.54 -0.75 5.07
CA LEU A 16 -2.90 0.35 5.97
C LEU A 16 -1.81 0.65 7.00
N GLU A 17 -1.26 -0.38 7.65
CA GLU A 17 -0.15 -0.19 8.60
C GLU A 17 1.11 0.34 7.92
N HIS A 18 1.36 0.01 6.65
CA HIS A 18 2.43 0.60 5.86
C HIS A 18 2.20 2.09 5.59
N MET A 19 0.97 2.47 5.22
CA MET A 19 0.58 3.86 4.98
C MET A 19 0.67 4.71 6.25
N ARG A 20 0.12 4.20 7.37
CA ARG A 20 0.14 4.90 8.67
C ARG A 20 1.54 5.15 9.21
N ALA A 21 2.48 4.28 8.88
CA ALA A 21 3.89 4.44 9.23
C ALA A 21 4.64 5.44 8.32
N ASN A 22 3.96 6.10 7.37
CA ASN A 22 4.54 6.98 6.35
C ASN A 22 5.68 6.32 5.54
N ARG A 23 5.59 4.99 5.34
CA ARG A 23 6.64 4.23 4.63
C ARG A 23 6.46 4.19 3.12
N HIS A 24 5.77 5.18 2.55
CA HIS A 24 5.48 5.23 1.13
C HIS A 24 5.76 6.59 0.50
N PHE A 25 6.33 6.58 -0.71
CA PHE A 25 6.60 7.77 -1.53
C PHE A 25 5.80 7.74 -2.83
N GLY A 26 4.50 7.47 -2.70
CA GLY A 26 3.57 7.39 -3.81
C GLY A 26 2.27 6.73 -3.41
N LYS A 27 1.53 6.21 -4.39
CA LYS A 27 0.27 5.50 -4.14
C LYS A 27 0.53 4.04 -3.84
N ILE A 28 -0.27 3.52 -2.91
CA ILE A 28 -0.35 2.09 -2.62
C ILE A 28 -1.54 1.52 -3.40
N VAL A 29 -1.33 0.39 -4.09
CA VAL A 29 -2.37 -0.31 -4.85
C VAL A 29 -2.73 -1.61 -4.14
N LEU A 30 -4.02 -1.93 -4.11
CA LEU A 30 -4.52 -3.25 -3.73
C LEU A 30 -4.92 -4.00 -5.01
N ALA A 31 -4.35 -5.18 -5.24
CA ALA A 31 -4.58 -5.98 -6.44
C ALA A 31 -5.17 -7.36 -6.10
N VAL A 32 -5.95 -7.90 -7.05
CA VAL A 32 -6.62 -9.22 -6.96
C VAL A 32 -5.73 -10.34 -7.44
#